data_AF-A0A956RCQ1-F1
#
_entry.id   AF-A0A956RCQ1-F1
#
_cell.length_a   1.000
_cell.length_b   1.000
_cell.length_c   1.000
_cell.angle_alpha   90.00
_cell.angle_beta   90.00
_cell.angle_gamma   90.00
#
_symmetry.space_group_name_H-M   'P 1'
#
loop_
_entity.id
_entity.type
_entity.pdbx_description
1 polymer ?
#
loop_
_entity_poly.entity_id
_entity_poly.type
_entity_poly.pdbx_seq_one_letter_code
_entity_poly.pdbx_strand_id
1 'polypeptide(L)'
;VTSSGEIKLTDFGIARMVDGRTTGRIYGKLNYMPREQFQGDPVPASDLFALGAVFYELIAGQRFRSGCTSEEEHREAILAGMMPALDLALPPEIETALRELLDVDLEHRAQSAKAVLNVVGSWSGARNMGLALEELYLDCVDSRHSWYTAVTAQAQPEPACAAEEPRLEAPPKPERPT
;
A
#
# COMPACT_ATOMS: atom_id res chain seq x y z
N VAL A 1 -3.89 2.81 -8.78
CA VAL A 1 -5.12 3.63 -8.97
C VAL A 1 -5.77 3.18 -10.27
N THR A 2 -7.07 2.89 -10.27
CA THR A 2 -7.81 2.48 -11.47
C THR A 2 -8.05 3.67 -12.41
N SER A 3 -8.53 3.39 -13.63
CA SER A 3 -9.01 4.42 -14.57
C SER A 3 -10.24 5.18 -14.09
N SER A 4 -10.91 4.72 -13.02
CA SER A 4 -12.02 5.41 -12.36
C SER A 4 -11.58 6.18 -11.10
N GLY A 5 -10.28 6.26 -10.82
CA GLY A 5 -9.77 6.97 -9.63
C GLY A 5 -9.83 6.17 -8.34
N GLU A 6 -10.26 4.91 -8.38
CA GLU A 6 -10.26 4.05 -7.20
C GLU A 6 -8.83 3.70 -6.79
N ILE A 7 -8.53 3.92 -5.51
CA ILE A 7 -7.30 3.46 -4.91
C ILE A 7 -7.46 1.99 -4.56
N LYS A 8 -6.65 1.15 -5.19
CA LYS A 8 -6.56 -0.29 -4.89
C LYS A 8 -5.18 -0.54 -4.31
N LEU A 9 -5.16 -1.21 -3.17
CA LEU A 9 -3.93 -1.73 -2.58
C LEU A 9 -3.59 -3.05 -3.29
N THR A 10 -2.36 -3.15 -3.79
CA THR A 10 -1.80 -4.34 -4.44
C THR A 10 -0.66 -4.89 -3.58
N ASP A 11 -0.15 -6.07 -3.91
CA ASP A 11 1.04 -6.66 -3.29
C ASP A 11 0.89 -7.12 -1.83
N PHE A 12 -0.33 -7.51 -1.42
CA PHE A 12 -0.54 -8.20 -0.14
C PHE A 12 0.30 -9.48 -0.06
N GLY A 13 1.04 -9.66 1.04
CA GLY A 13 1.68 -10.95 1.36
C GLY A 13 3.04 -11.23 0.72
N ILE A 14 3.60 -10.34 -0.13
CA ILE A 14 4.96 -10.50 -0.66
C ILE A 14 6.01 -10.54 0.47
N ALA A 15 5.76 -9.81 1.57
CA ALA A 15 6.62 -9.80 2.75
C ALA A 15 6.58 -11.09 3.61
N ARG A 16 5.53 -11.93 3.50
CA ARG A 16 5.40 -13.18 4.28
C ARG A 16 6.09 -14.37 3.61
N MET A 17 6.43 -14.28 2.33
CA MET A 17 7.04 -15.37 1.56
C MET A 17 8.56 -15.47 1.70
N VAL A 18 9.19 -14.58 2.47
CA VAL A 18 10.62 -14.66 2.76
C VAL A 18 10.79 -15.43 4.06
N ASP A 19 11.09 -16.72 3.93
CA ASP A 19 11.39 -17.63 5.03
C ASP A 19 12.34 -16.99 6.04
N GLY A 20 12.05 -17.16 7.34
CA GLY A 20 12.82 -16.71 8.50
C GLY A 20 14.21 -17.34 8.65
N ARG A 21 14.93 -17.55 7.55
CA ARG A 21 16.27 -18.17 7.48
C ARG A 21 17.33 -17.30 6.82
N THR A 22 16.97 -16.15 6.25
CA THR A 22 17.98 -15.14 5.84
C THR A 22 18.18 -14.10 6.94
N THR A 23 18.92 -14.48 7.97
CA THR A 23 19.53 -13.51 8.89
C THR A 23 20.43 -12.58 8.09
N GLY A 24 20.07 -11.29 7.99
CA GLY A 24 20.95 -10.25 7.46
C GLY A 24 20.51 -9.52 6.17
N ARG A 25 19.33 -9.78 5.61
CA ARG A 25 18.74 -8.90 4.57
C ARG A 25 17.40 -8.36 5.06
N ILE A 26 17.34 -7.06 5.24
CA ILE A 26 16.09 -6.36 5.58
C ILE A 26 15.22 -6.35 4.33
N TYR A 27 14.10 -7.06 4.34
CA TYR A 27 13.14 -7.05 3.24
C TYR A 27 12.01 -6.08 3.56
N GLY A 28 11.96 -4.99 2.81
CA GLY A 28 10.94 -3.94 2.95
C GLY A 28 11.54 -2.57 2.70
N LYS A 29 10.69 -1.59 2.42
CA LYS A 29 11.13 -0.20 2.31
C LYS A 29 11.29 0.36 3.73
N LEU A 30 12.53 0.54 4.17
CA LEU A 30 12.90 0.96 5.54
C LEU A 30 12.14 2.19 6.05
N ASN A 31 11.77 3.11 5.15
CA ASN A 31 10.93 4.25 5.48
C ASN A 31 9.65 3.83 6.21
N TYR A 32 8.93 2.83 5.73
CA TYR A 32 7.61 2.45 6.25
C TYR A 32 7.66 1.39 7.34
N MET A 33 8.87 0.94 7.71
CA MET A 33 9.04 -0.22 8.58
C MET A 33 8.98 0.20 10.07
N PRO A 34 8.07 -0.41 10.86
CA PRO A 34 8.07 -0.26 12.31
C PRO A 34 9.11 -1.16 12.97
N ARG A 35 9.37 -0.92 14.27
CA ARG A 35 10.41 -1.60 15.05
C ARG A 35 10.23 -3.11 15.09
N GLU A 36 9.03 -3.59 15.38
CA GLU A 36 8.75 -5.02 15.50
C GLU A 36 8.93 -5.76 14.17
N GLN A 37 8.56 -5.15 13.04
CA GLN A 37 8.82 -5.70 11.72
C GLN A 37 10.31 -5.71 11.39
N PHE A 38 11.06 -4.67 11.77
CA PHE A 38 12.51 -4.63 11.60
C PHE A 38 13.22 -5.72 12.42
N GLN A 39 12.68 -6.08 13.59
CA GLN A 39 13.18 -7.16 14.43
C GLN A 39 12.76 -8.55 13.96
N GLY A 40 11.88 -8.65 12.96
CA GLY A 40 11.43 -9.92 12.38
C GLY A 40 10.11 -10.44 12.96
N ASP A 41 9.41 -9.66 13.79
CA ASP A 41 8.16 -10.03 14.46
C ASP A 41 6.99 -9.16 13.96
N PRO A 42 6.62 -9.19 12.67
CA PRO A 42 5.52 -8.39 12.15
C PRO A 42 4.17 -8.83 12.73
N VAL A 43 3.36 -7.86 13.11
CA VAL A 43 1.99 -8.05 13.61
C VAL A 43 1.00 -7.27 12.73
N PRO A 44 -0.32 -7.52 12.79
CA PRO A 44 -1.29 -6.74 12.00
C PRO A 44 -1.20 -5.22 12.23
N ALA A 45 -0.80 -4.78 13.42
CA ALA A 45 -0.56 -3.36 13.72
C ALA A 45 0.68 -2.78 13.01
N SER A 46 1.58 -3.61 12.47
CA SER A 46 2.71 -3.17 11.65
C SER A 46 2.23 -2.59 10.31
N ASP A 47 1.22 -3.19 9.70
CA ASP A 47 0.60 -2.67 8.47
C ASP A 47 -0.07 -1.31 8.71
N LEU A 48 -0.61 -1.10 9.92
CA LEU A 48 -1.19 0.19 10.31
C LEU A 48 -0.13 1.27 10.49
N PHE A 49 1.05 0.94 11.00
CA PHE A 49 2.18 1.88 11.00
C PHE A 49 2.57 2.28 9.57
N ALA A 50 2.68 1.32 8.66
CA ALA A 50 2.99 1.61 7.26
C ALA A 50 1.91 2.49 6.60
N LEU A 51 0.64 2.26 6.92
CA LEU A 51 -0.47 3.15 6.52
C LEU A 51 -0.30 4.56 7.09
N GLY A 52 0.08 4.69 8.36
CA GLY A 52 0.39 5.98 9.01
C GLY A 52 1.52 6.72 8.31
N ALA A 53 2.58 6.02 7.92
CA ALA A 53 3.70 6.61 7.20
C ALA A 53 3.27 7.15 5.83
N VAL A 54 2.45 6.39 5.07
CA VAL A 54 1.85 6.89 3.83
C VAL A 54 0.93 8.08 4.08
N PHE A 55 0.13 8.03 5.15
CA PHE A 55 -0.77 9.12 5.48
C PHE A 55 -0.01 10.41 5.83
N TYR A 56 1.10 10.29 6.57
CA TYR A 56 2.03 11.38 6.80
C TYR A 56 2.56 11.94 5.47
N GLU A 57 2.98 11.10 4.52
CA GLU A 57 3.49 11.58 3.21
C GLU A 57 2.44 12.40 2.45
N LEU A 58 1.18 11.98 2.51
CA LEU A 58 0.08 12.69 1.85
C LEU A 58 -0.17 14.08 2.46
N ILE A 59 0.00 14.21 3.78
CA ILE A 59 -0.20 15.46 4.50
C ILE A 59 1.02 16.38 4.37
N ALA A 60 2.22 15.82 4.56
CA ALA A 60 3.47 16.56 4.58
C ALA A 60 3.99 16.91 3.18
N GLY A 61 3.54 16.21 2.13
CA GLY A 61 4.04 16.35 0.76
C GLY A 61 5.49 15.88 0.57
N GLN A 62 6.07 15.21 1.57
CA GLN A 62 7.44 14.70 1.57
C GLN A 62 7.49 13.25 2.05
N ARG A 63 8.56 12.53 1.69
CA ARG A 63 8.77 11.15 2.12
C ARG A 63 8.86 11.02 3.63
N PHE A 64 8.25 9.99 4.17
CA PHE A 64 8.40 9.63 5.56
C PHE A 64 9.85 9.17 5.78
N ARG A 65 10.54 9.79 6.74
CA ARG A 65 12.00 9.65 6.98
C ARG A 65 12.89 10.07 5.80
N SER A 66 12.51 11.14 5.10
CA SER A 66 13.31 11.75 4.01
C SER A 66 14.75 12.12 4.39
N GLY A 67 15.04 12.32 5.69
CA GLY A 67 16.39 12.61 6.19
C GLY A 67 17.32 11.40 6.34
N CYS A 68 16.82 10.18 6.20
CA CYS A 68 17.63 8.97 6.29
C CYS A 68 18.14 8.57 4.89
N THR A 69 19.45 8.59 4.69
CA THR A 69 20.14 8.32 3.42
C THR A 69 20.89 6.99 3.42
N SER A 70 21.29 6.49 4.59
CA SER A 70 21.96 5.20 4.76
C SER A 70 21.08 4.18 5.49
N GLU A 71 21.44 2.89 5.40
CA GLU A 71 20.76 1.83 6.15
C GLU A 71 20.95 1.98 7.66
N GLU A 72 22.11 2.46 8.13
CA GLU A 72 22.36 2.66 9.56
C GLU A 72 21.53 3.83 10.12
N GLU A 73 21.38 4.93 9.38
CA GLU A 73 20.49 6.04 9.77
C GLU A 73 19.03 5.58 9.88
N HIS A 74 18.58 4.72 8.97
CA HIS A 74 17.25 4.11 9.08
C HIS A 74 17.15 3.20 10.30
N ARG A 75 18.16 2.36 10.54
CA ARG A 75 18.19 1.45 11.69
C ARG A 75 18.08 2.23 12.99
N GLU A 76 18.86 3.28 13.15
CA GLU A 76 18.82 4.15 14.32
C GLU A 76 17.45 4.81 14.46
N ALA A 77 16.90 5.39 13.38
CA ALA A 77 15.59 6.03 13.39
C ALA A 77 14.45 5.06 13.74
N ILE A 78 14.49 3.83 13.21
CA ILE A 78 13.50 2.78 13.49
C ILE A 78 13.56 2.37 14.97
N LEU A 79 14.75 2.07 15.49
CA LEU A 79 14.92 1.60 16.86
C LEU A 79 14.64 2.68 17.89
N ALA A 80 14.95 3.94 17.57
CA ALA A 80 14.65 5.09 18.41
C ALA A 80 13.18 5.52 18.34
N GLY A 81 12.38 4.98 17.40
CA GLY A 81 11.01 5.41 17.18
C GLY A 81 10.92 6.87 16.71
N MET A 82 11.93 7.33 15.95
CA MET A 82 12.00 8.72 15.53
C MET A 82 10.90 9.04 14.52
N MET A 83 10.11 10.06 14.85
CA MET A 83 9.02 10.56 14.03
C MET A 83 9.43 11.87 13.36
N PRO A 84 9.29 11.99 12.02
CA PRO A 84 9.47 13.27 11.34
C PRO A 84 8.50 14.32 11.90
N ALA A 85 9.01 15.52 12.18
CA ALA A 85 8.16 16.63 12.60
C ALA A 85 7.17 17.01 11.48
N LEU A 86 6.00 17.48 11.88
CA LEU A 86 5.01 18.03 10.96
C LEU A 86 4.73 19.47 11.37
N ASP A 87 5.17 20.43 10.54
CA ASP A 87 4.93 21.86 10.76
C ASP A 87 3.65 22.29 10.05
N LEU A 88 2.53 21.64 10.39
CA LEU A 88 1.21 21.90 9.85
C LEU A 88 0.19 21.87 10.98
N ALA A 89 -0.68 22.86 11.02
CA ALA A 89 -1.83 22.84 11.92
C ALA A 89 -2.86 21.83 11.39
N LEU A 90 -2.98 20.69 12.07
CA LEU A 90 -3.90 19.64 11.68
C LEU A 90 -5.23 19.74 12.44
N PRO A 91 -6.34 19.29 11.82
CA PRO A 91 -7.55 19.00 12.58
C PRO A 91 -7.26 17.95 13.66
N PRO A 92 -7.86 18.06 14.87
CA PRO A 92 -7.59 17.15 15.98
C PRO A 92 -7.79 15.68 15.65
N GLU A 93 -8.76 15.36 14.78
CA GLU A 93 -9.03 14.01 14.33
C GLU A 93 -7.89 13.44 13.47
N ILE A 94 -7.32 14.27 12.59
CA ILE A 94 -6.20 13.86 11.73
C ILE A 94 -4.92 13.70 12.56
N GLU A 95 -4.69 14.61 13.50
CA GLU A 95 -3.58 14.52 14.46
C GLU A 95 -3.70 13.25 15.31
N THR A 96 -4.90 12.96 15.83
CA THR A 96 -5.18 11.74 16.60
C THR A 96 -4.92 10.49 15.78
N ALA A 97 -5.44 10.44 14.55
CA ALA A 97 -5.24 9.30 13.65
C ALA A 97 -3.76 9.08 13.33
N LEU A 98 -3.00 10.13 13.02
CA LEU A 98 -1.55 10.04 12.77
C LEU A 98 -0.80 9.55 14.01
N ARG A 99 -1.10 10.11 15.19
CA ARG A 99 -0.48 9.72 16.45
C ARG A 99 -0.72 8.24 16.74
N GLU A 100 -1.96 7.76 16.59
CA GLU A 100 -2.30 6.36 16.85
C GLU A 100 -1.74 5.41 15.80
N LEU A 101 -1.66 5.78 14.53
CA LEU A 101 -1.06 4.93 13.50
C LEU A 101 0.45 4.79 13.70
N LEU A 102 1.12 5.87 14.10
CA LEU A 102 2.58 5.97 14.16
C LEU A 102 3.16 5.78 15.57
N ASP A 103 2.34 5.34 16.52
CA ASP A 103 2.80 5.10 17.89
C ASP A 103 3.85 3.97 17.92
N VAL A 104 4.93 4.19 18.67
CA VAL A 104 6.00 3.21 18.82
C VAL A 104 5.54 2.03 19.67
N ASP A 105 4.65 2.29 20.63
CA ASP A 105 4.07 1.28 21.51
C ASP A 105 2.87 0.61 20.83
N LEU A 106 2.92 -0.73 20.73
CA LEU A 106 1.86 -1.52 20.14
C LEU A 106 0.54 -1.45 20.93
N GLU A 107 0.58 -1.19 22.24
CA GLU A 107 -0.63 -1.07 23.06
C GLU A 107 -1.39 0.23 22.76
N HIS A 108 -0.65 1.30 22.44
CA HIS A 108 -1.21 2.60 22.09
C HIS A 108 -1.47 2.75 20.59
N ARG A 109 -0.86 1.90 19.75
CA ARG A 109 -1.08 1.92 18.31
C ARG A 109 -2.51 1.54 17.96
N ALA A 110 -3.01 2.10 16.87
CA ALA A 110 -4.29 1.70 16.29
C ALA A 110 -4.35 0.17 16.09
N GLN A 111 -5.43 -0.45 16.55
CA GLN A 111 -5.61 -1.90 16.48
C GLN A 111 -6.38 -2.36 15.24
N SER A 112 -7.00 -1.44 14.50
CA SER A 112 -7.70 -1.75 13.25
C SER A 112 -7.83 -0.52 12.35
N ALA A 113 -7.86 -0.76 11.03
CA ALA A 113 -8.15 0.29 10.05
C ALA A 113 -9.55 0.90 10.25
N LYS A 114 -10.52 0.14 10.78
CA LYS A 114 -11.87 0.64 11.09
C LYS A 114 -11.85 1.69 12.21
N ALA A 115 -11.05 1.48 13.24
CA ALA A 115 -10.92 2.46 14.33
C ALA A 115 -10.38 3.80 13.80
N VAL A 116 -9.33 3.73 12.98
CA VAL A 116 -8.72 4.89 12.31
C VAL A 116 -9.73 5.59 11.40
N LEU A 117 -10.48 4.82 10.60
CA LEU A 117 -11.51 5.36 9.71
C LEU A 117 -12.62 6.07 10.48
N ASN A 118 -13.01 5.59 11.66
CA ASN A 118 -14.02 6.26 12.48
C ASN A 118 -13.52 7.62 12.98
N VAL A 119 -12.26 7.72 13.40
CA VAL A 119 -11.64 8.98 13.83
C VAL A 119 -11.55 9.95 12.65
N VAL A 120 -11.01 9.52 11.52
CA VAL A 120 -10.91 10.38 10.33
C VAL A 120 -12.30 10.77 9.81
N GLY A 121 -13.27 9.85 9.85
CA GLY A 121 -14.63 10.07 9.37
C GLY A 121 -15.46 11.00 10.25
N SER A 122 -15.07 11.22 11.52
CA SER A 122 -15.71 12.23 12.36
C SER A 122 -15.28 13.66 12.01
N TRP A 123 -14.17 13.82 11.31
CA TRP A 123 -13.74 15.13 10.82
C TRP A 123 -14.73 15.66 9.76
N SER A 124 -15.27 16.85 9.99
CA SER A 124 -16.25 17.47 9.07
C SER A 124 -15.70 17.66 7.65
N GLY A 125 -14.38 17.86 7.50
CA GLY A 125 -13.71 17.94 6.21
C GLY A 125 -13.70 16.63 5.42
N ALA A 126 -13.75 15.46 6.09
CA ALA A 126 -13.74 14.16 5.42
C ALA A 126 -14.99 13.94 4.55
N ARG A 127 -16.13 14.54 4.92
CA ARG A 127 -17.37 14.47 4.13
C ARG A 127 -17.24 15.17 2.77
N ASN A 128 -16.36 16.16 2.66
CA ASN A 128 -16.07 16.87 1.41
C ASN A 128 -14.92 16.22 0.62
N MET A 129 -14.12 15.37 1.26
CA MET A 129 -12.92 14.79 0.66
C MET A 129 -13.25 13.80 -0.47
N GLY A 130 -14.35 13.05 -0.37
CA GLY A 130 -14.80 12.16 -1.45
C GLY A 130 -15.13 12.93 -2.73
N LEU A 131 -15.81 14.07 -2.59
CA LEU A 131 -16.16 14.96 -3.71
C LEU A 131 -14.92 15.68 -4.25
N ALA A 132 -14.04 16.17 -3.37
CA ALA A 132 -12.81 16.84 -3.76
C ALA A 132 -11.79 15.91 -4.43
N LEU A 133 -11.72 14.64 -4.03
CA LEU A 133 -10.87 13.63 -4.68
C LEU A 133 -11.36 13.28 -6.09
N GLU A 134 -12.67 13.22 -6.29
CA GLU A 134 -13.26 13.00 -7.62
C GLU A 134 -12.98 14.19 -8.55
N GLU A 135 -13.12 15.42 -8.05
CA GLU A 135 -12.80 16.64 -8.78
C GLU A 135 -11.30 16.75 -9.10
N LEU A 136 -10.41 16.51 -8.12
CA LEU A 136 -8.95 16.48 -8.32
C LEU A 136 -8.51 15.37 -9.28
N TYR A 137 -9.18 14.21 -9.24
CA TYR A 137 -8.91 13.10 -10.14
C TYR A 137 -9.25 13.47 -11.58
N LEU A 138 -10.44 14.05 -11.80
CA LEU A 138 -10.87 14.53 -13.12
C LEU A 138 -9.90 15.59 -13.65
N ASP A 139 -9.54 16.59 -12.84
CA ASP A 139 -8.56 17.61 -13.22
C ASP A 139 -7.18 17.01 -13.57
N CYS A 140 -6.67 16.07 -12.77
CA CYS A 140 -5.36 15.46 -12.98
C CYS A 140 -5.29 14.50 -14.17
N VAL A 141 -6.40 13.85 -14.53
CA VAL A 141 -6.50 12.92 -15.65
C VAL A 141 -6.77 13.66 -16.96
N ASP A 142 -7.56 14.74 -16.94
CA ASP A 142 -7.84 15.53 -18.14
C ASP A 142 -6.64 16.41 -18.54
N SER A 143 -5.89 16.92 -17.55
CA SER A 143 -4.68 17.75 -17.77
C SER A 143 -3.47 16.99 -18.31
N ARG A 144 -3.44 15.67 -18.18
CA ARG A 144 -2.37 14.84 -18.76
C ARG A 144 -2.98 14.05 -19.90
N HIS A 145 -2.65 14.44 -21.14
CA HIS A 145 -2.80 13.58 -22.31
C HIS A 145 -2.20 12.21 -21.97
N SER A 146 -3.06 11.30 -21.54
CA SER A 146 -2.69 9.97 -21.12
C SER A 146 -2.15 9.28 -22.35
N TRP A 147 -0.99 8.64 -22.21
CA TRP A 147 -0.37 7.79 -23.24
C TRP A 147 -1.33 6.71 -23.79
N TYR A 148 -2.47 6.49 -23.14
CA TYR A 148 -3.56 5.63 -23.62
C TYR A 148 -4.27 6.12 -24.88
N THR A 149 -4.49 7.42 -25.08
CA THR A 149 -5.18 7.90 -26.31
C THR A 149 -4.36 7.63 -27.57
N ALA A 150 -3.03 7.48 -27.42
CA ALA A 150 -2.13 7.09 -28.50
C ALA A 150 -2.17 5.59 -28.82
N VAL A 151 -2.48 4.72 -27.84
CA VAL A 151 -2.49 3.26 -28.02
C VAL A 151 -3.84 2.74 -28.53
N THR A 152 -4.96 3.34 -28.10
CA THR A 152 -6.30 2.92 -28.55
C THR A 152 -6.65 3.42 -29.96
N ALA A 153 -5.99 4.46 -30.46
CA ALA A 153 -6.20 4.94 -31.83
C ALA A 153 -5.61 4.03 -32.92
N GLN A 154 -4.76 3.05 -32.57
CA GLN A 154 -4.11 2.13 -33.51
C GLN A 154 -4.54 0.65 -33.36
N ALA A 155 -5.36 0.32 -32.36
CA ALA A 155 -5.86 -1.05 -32.20
C ALA A 155 -7.04 -1.31 -33.14
N GLN A 156 -6.77 -1.93 -34.29
CA GLN A 156 -7.84 -2.54 -35.09
C GLN A 156 -8.44 -3.73 -34.32
N PRO A 157 -9.77 -3.94 -34.35
CA PRO A 157 -10.37 -5.08 -33.69
C PRO A 157 -9.92 -6.40 -34.35
N GLU A 158 -9.36 -7.31 -33.56
CA GLU A 158 -9.07 -8.68 -34.00
C GLU A 158 -10.36 -9.45 -34.31
N PRO A 159 -10.35 -10.36 -35.30
CA PRO A 159 -11.53 -11.13 -35.65
C PRO A 159 -11.87 -12.15 -34.54
N ALA A 160 -13.16 -12.23 -34.21
CA ALA A 160 -13.69 -13.14 -33.21
C ALA A 160 -13.34 -14.61 -33.53
N CYS A 161 -12.47 -15.20 -32.72
CA CYS A 161 -12.11 -16.61 -32.83
C CYS A 161 -13.26 -17.46 -32.23
N ALA A 162 -13.92 -18.23 -33.07
CA ALA A 162 -14.97 -19.18 -32.69
C ALA A 162 -14.41 -20.28 -31.79
N ALA A 163 -15.21 -20.67 -30.80
CA ALA A 163 -14.88 -21.72 -29.84
C ALA A 163 -14.83 -23.11 -30.48
N GLU A 164 -13.72 -23.82 -30.27
CA GLU A 164 -13.67 -25.29 -30.26
C GLU A 164 -12.84 -25.73 -29.05
N GLU A 165 -13.48 -26.47 -28.13
CA GLU A 165 -12.85 -27.06 -26.95
C GLU A 165 -11.98 -28.28 -27.35
N PRO A 166 -10.78 -28.48 -26.76
CA PRO A 166 -9.97 -29.65 -27.06
C PRO A 166 -10.50 -30.89 -26.30
N ARG A 167 -10.84 -31.93 -27.06
CA ARG A 167 -11.22 -33.26 -26.56
C ARG A 167 -9.99 -33.98 -26.00
N LEU A 168 -9.96 -34.24 -24.69
CA LEU A 168 -8.94 -35.05 -24.03
C LEU A 168 -9.08 -36.53 -24.45
N GLU A 169 -8.08 -37.10 -25.14
CA GLU A 169 -8.00 -38.55 -25.39
C GLU A 169 -7.44 -39.28 -24.17
N ALA A 170 -8.04 -40.44 -23.84
CA ALA A 170 -7.65 -41.28 -22.72
C ALA A 170 -6.42 -42.17 -23.07
N PRO A 171 -5.53 -42.48 -22.11
CA PRO A 171 -4.34 -43.28 -22.36
C PRO A 171 -4.66 -44.78 -22.59
N PRO A 172 -3.81 -45.51 -23.35
CA PRO A 172 -4.05 -46.91 -23.70
C PRO A 172 -3.81 -47.88 -22.52
N LYS A 173 -4.59 -48.97 -22.48
CA LYS A 173 -4.52 -50.04 -21.47
C LYS A 173 -3.24 -50.91 -21.62
N PRO A 174 -2.64 -51.39 -20.53
CA PRO A 174 -1.50 -52.30 -20.59
C PRO A 174 -1.93 -53.73 -20.97
N GLU A 175 -1.20 -54.34 -21.90
CA GLU A 175 -1.34 -55.75 -22.31
C GLU A 175 -0.79 -56.70 -21.24
N ARG A 176 -1.44 -57.87 -21.11
CA ARG A 176 -1.10 -58.91 -20.12
C ARG A 176 -0.21 -59.97 -20.81
N PRO A 177 0.92 -60.40 -20.21
CA PRO A 177 1.76 -61.42 -20.82
C PRO A 177 1.11 -62.81 -20.73
N THR A 178 1.31 -63.60 -21.78
CA THR A 178 0.90 -65.01 -21.93
C THR A 178 1.54 -65.94 -20.92
#